data_AF-A0A8T4USC9-F1
#
_entry.id   AF-A0A8T4USC9-F1
#
_cell.length_a   1.000
_cell.length_b   1.000
_cell.length_c   1.000
_cell.angle_alpha   90.00
_cell.angle_beta   90.00
_cell.angle_gamma   90.00
#
_symmetry.space_group_name_H-M   'P 1'
#
loop_
_entity.id
_entity.type
_entity.pdbx_description
1 polymer ?
#
loop_
_entity_poly.entity_id
_entity_poly.type
_entity_poly.pdbx_seq_one_letter_code
_entity_poly.pdbx_strand_id
1 'polypeptide(L)'
;MNTTEIDGFQRLPRRDEKGAINSFNAVDRTIVSEIGLQTAYLSLGVSLRDQELVGQSIHHGREVLKQYFPHFDALLSLGQAHALRYALSNSEKERRRAMHYYEAAERSVFHRPDFSVDFLISQIRVLREGLL
;
A
#
# COMPACT_ATOMS: atom_id res chain seq x y z
N MET A 1 2.32 9.10 31.18
CA MET A 1 3.42 8.91 30.20
C MET A 1 2.79 8.71 28.83
N ASN A 2 3.16 9.57 27.88
CA ASN A 2 2.53 9.78 26.58
C ASN A 2 2.69 8.57 25.65
N THR A 3 1.57 7.98 25.23
CA THR A 3 1.51 7.17 24.00
C THR A 3 1.29 8.11 22.82
N THR A 4 2.27 8.18 21.93
CA THR A 4 2.19 8.91 20.67
C THR A 4 1.13 8.24 19.81
N GLU A 5 -0.04 8.86 19.72
CA GLU A 5 -1.06 8.53 18.73
C GLU A 5 -0.46 8.77 17.35
N ILE A 6 -0.13 7.68 16.66
CA ILE A 6 0.01 7.71 15.21
C ILE A 6 -1.43 7.75 14.68
N ASP A 7 -1.91 8.98 14.51
CA ASP A 7 -3.16 9.37 13.86
C ASP A 7 -3.63 8.35 12.81
N GLY A 8 -4.78 7.69 13.09
CA GLY A 8 -5.66 7.16 12.06
C GLY A 8 -5.63 5.66 11.74
N PHE A 9 -4.84 4.81 12.42
CA PHE A 9 -4.94 3.35 12.22
C PHE A 9 -6.05 2.74 13.08
N GLN A 10 -7.31 2.90 12.65
CA GLN A 10 -8.41 2.09 13.18
C GLN A 10 -8.14 0.61 12.91
N ARG A 11 -8.19 -0.23 13.96
CA ARG A 11 -8.15 -1.69 13.83
C ARG A 11 -9.32 -2.13 12.95
N LEU A 12 -9.04 -2.69 11.78
CA LEU A 12 -10.07 -3.23 10.89
C LEU A 12 -10.72 -4.48 11.51
N PRO A 13 -12.05 -4.67 11.35
CA PRO A 13 -12.77 -5.78 11.95
C PRO A 13 -12.38 -7.12 11.32
N ARG A 14 -12.19 -8.15 12.16
CA ARG A 14 -12.01 -9.54 11.72
C ARG A 14 -13.35 -10.06 11.20
N ARG A 15 -13.46 -10.40 9.90
CA ARG A 15 -14.63 -11.10 9.34
C ARG A 15 -14.48 -12.62 9.52
N ASP A 16 -15.60 -13.28 9.81
CA ASP A 16 -15.76 -14.72 9.86
C ASP A 16 -15.95 -15.33 8.45
N GLU A 17 -15.55 -16.59 8.30
CA GLU A 17 -15.39 -17.28 7.00
C GLU A 17 -16.68 -17.33 6.15
N LYS A 18 -17.86 -17.24 6.78
CA LYS A 18 -19.16 -17.24 6.09
C LYS A 18 -19.55 -15.87 5.51
N GLY A 19 -19.01 -14.77 6.04
CA GLY A 19 -19.17 -13.43 5.47
C GLY A 19 -18.28 -13.16 4.24
N ALA A 20 -17.24 -13.97 4.05
CA ALA A 20 -16.29 -13.83 2.94
C ALA A 20 -16.86 -14.29 1.58
N ILE A 21 -17.72 -15.31 1.55
CA ILE A 21 -18.13 -15.97 0.30
C ILE A 21 -19.21 -15.16 -0.46
N ASN A 22 -20.18 -14.54 0.25
CA ASN A 22 -21.22 -13.73 -0.41
C ASN A 22 -20.75 -12.32 -0.80
N SER A 23 -19.58 -11.89 -0.33
CA SER A 23 -18.99 -10.60 -0.68
C SER A 23 -18.09 -10.67 -1.93
N PHE A 24 -17.71 -11.86 -2.41
CA PHE A 24 -16.77 -12.03 -3.53
C PHE A 24 -17.19 -11.33 -4.84
N ASN A 25 -18.47 -11.38 -5.25
CA ASN A 25 -18.88 -10.95 -6.60
C ASN A 25 -19.07 -9.43 -6.79
N ALA A 26 -19.30 -8.66 -5.72
CA ALA A 26 -19.45 -7.21 -5.78
C ALA A 26 -18.22 -6.46 -5.25
N VAL A 27 -17.45 -7.10 -4.35
CA VAL A 27 -16.20 -6.55 -3.82
C VAL A 27 -15.08 -6.59 -4.87
N ASP A 28 -15.11 -7.52 -5.83
CA ASP A 28 -14.07 -7.63 -6.87
C ASP A 28 -13.99 -6.42 -7.81
N ARG A 29 -15.12 -5.91 -8.33
CA ARG A 29 -15.07 -4.82 -9.33
C ARG A 29 -14.61 -3.50 -8.73
N THR A 30 -15.07 -3.18 -7.52
CA THR A 30 -14.66 -1.97 -6.82
C THR A 30 -13.18 -2.05 -6.47
N ILE A 31 -12.70 -3.14 -5.89
CA ILE A 31 -11.28 -3.30 -5.55
C ILE A 31 -10.40 -3.28 -6.80
N VAL A 32 -10.77 -3.98 -7.87
CA VAL A 32 -10.01 -3.97 -9.13
C VAL A 32 -9.95 -2.55 -9.71
N SER A 33 -11.04 -1.79 -9.65
CA SER A 33 -11.06 -0.38 -10.06
C SER A 33 -10.15 0.47 -9.19
N GLU A 34 -10.21 0.31 -7.86
CA GLU A 34 -9.37 1.05 -6.91
C GLU A 34 -7.88 0.74 -7.09
N ILE A 35 -7.51 -0.51 -7.32
CA ILE A 35 -6.13 -0.92 -7.66
C ILE A 35 -5.71 -0.26 -8.98
N GLY A 36 -6.56 -0.33 -10.01
CA GLY A 36 -6.29 0.30 -11.30
C GLY A 36 -6.07 1.81 -11.18
N LEU A 37 -6.93 2.51 -10.44
CA LEU A 37 -6.80 3.93 -10.17
C LEU A 37 -5.54 4.25 -9.37
N GLN A 38 -5.25 3.46 -8.32
CA GLN A 38 -4.03 3.60 -7.53
C GLN A 38 -2.78 3.55 -8.43
N THR A 39 -2.66 2.53 -9.27
CA THR A 39 -1.52 2.34 -10.18
C THR A 39 -1.45 3.43 -11.25
N ALA A 40 -2.60 3.82 -11.83
CA ALA A 40 -2.66 4.87 -12.84
C ALA A 40 -2.18 6.21 -12.27
N TYR A 41 -2.72 6.62 -11.12
CA TYR A 41 -2.32 7.85 -10.45
C TYR A 41 -0.87 7.83 -9.98
N LEU A 42 -0.36 6.68 -9.53
CA LEU A 42 1.05 6.56 -9.18
C LEU A 42 1.93 6.78 -10.41
N SER A 43 1.59 6.13 -11.53
CA SER A 43 2.36 6.22 -12.77
C SER A 43 2.36 7.65 -13.33
N LEU A 44 1.21 8.32 -13.32
CA LEU A 44 1.10 9.72 -13.71
C LEU A 44 1.85 10.64 -12.74
N GLY A 45 1.72 10.41 -11.43
CA GLY A 45 2.41 11.15 -10.39
C GLY A 45 3.94 11.03 -10.48
N VAL A 46 4.46 9.85 -10.83
CA VAL A 46 5.89 9.64 -11.13
C VAL A 46 6.29 10.43 -12.38
N SER A 47 5.55 10.26 -13.47
CA SER A 47 5.88 10.83 -14.79
C SER A 47 5.87 12.37 -14.77
N LEU A 48 4.89 12.95 -14.07
CA LEU A 48 4.69 14.40 -13.99
C LEU A 48 5.33 15.02 -12.75
N ARG A 49 5.88 14.20 -11.83
CA ARG A 49 6.37 14.61 -10.50
C ARG A 49 5.33 15.40 -9.70
N ASP A 50 4.07 15.02 -9.84
CA ASP A 50 2.91 15.73 -9.30
C ASP A 50 2.48 15.16 -7.94
N GLN A 51 2.57 15.98 -6.88
CA GLN A 51 2.24 15.55 -5.52
C GLN A 51 0.74 15.32 -5.27
N GLU A 52 -0.13 15.96 -6.05
CA GLU A 52 -1.57 15.79 -6.00
C GLU A 52 -1.95 14.43 -6.56
N LEU A 53 -1.43 14.07 -7.74
CA LEU A 53 -1.65 12.75 -8.35
C LEU A 53 -1.11 11.62 -7.46
N VAL A 54 0.05 11.82 -6.85
CA VAL A 54 0.56 10.87 -5.84
C VAL A 54 -0.36 10.79 -4.62
N GLY A 55 -1.01 11.89 -4.24
CA GLY A 55 -2.03 11.92 -3.20
C GLY A 55 -3.27 11.11 -3.55
N GLN A 56 -3.74 11.21 -4.79
CA GLN A 56 -4.86 10.41 -5.29
C GLN A 56 -4.52 8.92 -5.31
N SER A 57 -3.30 8.56 -5.72
CA SER A 57 -2.81 7.18 -5.61
C SER A 57 -2.85 6.66 -4.16
N ILE A 58 -2.40 7.47 -3.20
CA ILE A 58 -2.44 7.11 -1.77
C ILE A 58 -3.87 6.92 -1.27
N HIS A 59 -4.79 7.78 -1.71
CA HIS A 59 -6.21 7.67 -1.36
C HIS A 59 -6.78 6.31 -1.81
N HIS A 60 -6.67 5.99 -3.10
CA HIS A 60 -7.20 4.73 -3.65
C HIS A 60 -6.54 3.50 -3.01
N GLY A 61 -5.22 3.54 -2.79
CA GLY A 61 -4.53 2.45 -2.08
C GLY A 61 -5.06 2.21 -0.66
N ARG A 62 -5.48 3.25 0.05
CA ARG A 62 -6.09 3.11 1.37
C ARG A 62 -7.51 2.56 1.29
N GLU A 63 -8.28 2.92 0.27
CA GLU A 63 -9.61 2.34 0.05
C GLU A 63 -9.53 0.84 -0.23
N VAL A 64 -8.52 0.38 -1.00
CA VAL A 64 -8.23 -1.05 -1.16
C VAL A 64 -7.98 -1.70 0.20
N LEU A 65 -7.08 -1.14 1.01
CA LEU A 65 -6.72 -1.75 2.30
C LEU A 65 -7.85 -1.69 3.34
N LYS A 66 -8.77 -0.72 3.27
CA LYS A 66 -9.97 -0.71 4.13
C LYS A 66 -10.88 -1.90 3.84
N GLN A 67 -10.98 -2.28 2.58
CA GLN A 67 -11.87 -3.35 2.13
C GLN A 67 -11.19 -4.72 2.19
N TYR A 68 -9.88 -4.76 1.95
CA TYR A 68 -9.10 -5.99 1.86
C TYR A 68 -7.69 -5.79 2.40
N PHE A 69 -7.50 -6.20 3.66
CA PHE A 69 -6.20 -6.19 4.32
C PHE A 69 -5.83 -7.61 4.80
N PRO A 70 -4.60 -8.08 4.53
CA PRO A 70 -3.54 -7.42 3.76
C PRO A 70 -3.72 -7.57 2.23
N HIS A 71 -3.37 -6.54 1.45
CA HIS A 71 -3.28 -6.63 -0.01
C HIS A 71 -1.90 -6.20 -0.50
N PHE A 72 -1.13 -7.15 -1.03
CA PHE A 72 0.28 -6.94 -1.39
C PHE A 72 0.48 -5.75 -2.35
N ASP A 73 -0.19 -5.73 -3.51
CA ASP A 73 0.06 -4.68 -4.51
C ASP A 73 -0.30 -3.28 -4.01
N ALA A 74 -1.33 -3.17 -3.16
CA ALA A 74 -1.75 -1.91 -2.57
C ALA A 74 -0.74 -1.43 -1.54
N LEU A 75 -0.21 -2.33 -0.70
CA LEU A 75 0.88 -2.04 0.24
C LEU A 75 2.16 -1.61 -0.49
N LEU A 76 2.55 -2.33 -1.54
CA LEU A 76 3.73 -2.00 -2.34
C LEU A 76 3.58 -0.62 -3.01
N SER A 77 2.44 -0.37 -3.64
CA SER A 77 2.15 0.89 -4.31
C SER A 77 2.05 2.07 -3.33
N LEU A 78 1.52 1.86 -2.12
CA LEU A 78 1.55 2.89 -1.05
C LEU A 78 2.98 3.19 -0.61
N GLY A 79 3.83 2.17 -0.48
CA GLY A 79 5.25 2.35 -0.19
C GLY A 79 5.94 3.21 -1.24
N GLN A 80 5.72 2.91 -2.51
CA GLN A 80 6.25 3.68 -3.64
C GLN A 80 5.72 5.13 -3.68
N ALA A 81 4.43 5.33 -3.46
CA ALA A 81 3.83 6.65 -3.43
C ALA A 81 4.40 7.53 -2.31
N HIS A 82 4.59 6.97 -1.11
CA HIS A 82 5.22 7.67 0.00
C HIS A 82 6.73 7.91 -0.23
N ALA A 83 7.44 6.97 -0.87
CA ALA A 83 8.84 7.14 -1.25
C ALA A 83 9.01 8.28 -2.27
N LEU A 84 8.10 8.40 -3.24
CA LEU A 84 8.09 9.51 -4.19
C LEU A 84 7.81 10.84 -3.49
N ARG A 85 6.83 10.91 -2.57
CA ARG A 85 6.62 12.12 -1.78
C ARG A 85 7.83 12.50 -0.94
N TYR A 86 8.52 11.52 -0.37
CA TYR A 86 9.79 11.77 0.30
C TYR A 86 10.82 12.36 -0.66
N ALA A 87 11.03 11.76 -1.84
CA ALA A 87 11.96 12.29 -2.84
C ALA A 87 11.61 13.71 -3.33
N LEU A 88 10.32 14.08 -3.38
CA LEU A 88 9.87 15.40 -3.82
C LEU A 88 9.87 16.46 -2.70
N SER A 89 9.67 16.07 -1.44
CA SER A 89 9.49 17.01 -0.32
C SER A 89 10.59 16.96 0.74
N ASN A 90 11.47 15.95 0.67
CA ASN A 90 12.42 15.58 1.72
C ASN A 90 11.77 15.37 3.11
N SER A 91 10.49 15.01 3.14
CA SER A 91 9.73 14.82 4.37
C SER A 91 10.04 13.48 5.03
N GLU A 92 10.73 13.53 6.16
CA GLU A 92 11.04 12.37 7.01
C GLU A 92 9.79 11.57 7.43
N LYS A 93 8.64 12.24 7.53
CA LYS A 93 7.35 11.59 7.78
C LYS A 93 6.96 10.65 6.62
N GLU A 94 7.18 11.08 5.39
CA GLU A 94 6.87 10.29 4.19
C GLU A 94 7.87 9.14 4.02
N ARG A 95 9.16 9.35 4.36
CA ARG A 95 10.17 8.28 4.41
C ARG A 95 9.77 7.16 5.36
N ARG A 96 9.38 7.50 6.59
CA ARG A 96 8.91 6.52 7.60
C ARG A 96 7.66 5.76 7.15
N ARG A 97 6.72 6.45 6.50
CA ARG A 97 5.52 5.81 5.93
C ARG A 97 5.89 4.82 4.82
N ALA A 98 6.80 5.19 3.93
CA ALA A 98 7.26 4.31 2.87
C ALA A 98 7.88 3.02 3.44
N MET A 99 8.79 3.14 4.41
CA MET A 99 9.38 1.98 5.09
C MET A 99 8.32 1.08 5.74
N HIS A 100 7.35 1.67 6.44
CA HIS A 100 6.26 0.93 7.07
C HIS A 100 5.44 0.11 6.07
N TYR A 101 5.08 0.72 4.93
CA TYR A 101 4.33 0.02 3.89
C TYR A 101 5.15 -1.08 3.19
N TYR A 102 6.45 -0.88 2.97
CA TYR A 102 7.33 -1.94 2.46
C TYR A 102 7.46 -3.11 3.44
N GLU A 103 7.62 -2.86 4.74
CA GLU A 103 7.61 -3.92 5.76
C GLU A 103 6.29 -4.71 5.77
N ALA A 104 5.16 -4.01 5.66
CA ALA A 104 3.86 -4.66 5.59
C ALA A 104 3.71 -5.47 4.28
N ALA A 105 4.20 -4.96 3.15
CA ALA A 105 4.22 -5.67 1.88
C ALA A 105 5.05 -6.95 1.98
N GLU A 106 6.28 -6.89 2.52
CA GLU A 106 7.18 -8.05 2.73
C GLU A 106 6.47 -9.15 3.53
N ARG A 107 5.76 -8.78 4.61
CA ARG A 107 5.01 -9.74 5.45
C ARG A 107 3.79 -10.33 4.76
N SER A 108 3.25 -9.68 3.72
CA SER A 108 2.08 -10.17 2.98
C SER A 108 2.42 -11.10 1.81
N VAL A 109 3.71 -11.22 1.43
CA VAL A 109 4.15 -12.02 0.28
C VAL A 109 3.78 -13.51 0.41
N PHE A 110 3.68 -14.04 1.63
CA PHE A 110 3.37 -15.46 1.90
C PHE A 110 2.01 -15.94 1.37
N HIS A 111 1.19 -15.05 0.80
CA HIS A 111 -0.15 -15.36 0.30
C HIS A 111 -0.19 -15.46 -1.24
N ARG A 112 0.96 -15.50 -1.93
CA ARG A 112 1.03 -15.61 -3.40
C ARG A 112 1.69 -16.94 -3.84
N PRO A 113 0.97 -17.84 -4.55
CA PRO A 113 1.52 -19.09 -5.04
C PRO A 113 2.35 -18.97 -6.35
N ASP A 114 2.35 -17.80 -6.99
CA ASP A 114 2.65 -17.70 -8.44
C ASP A 114 4.03 -17.08 -8.75
N PHE A 115 4.74 -16.58 -7.73
CA PHE A 115 6.06 -15.97 -7.88
C PHE A 115 7.04 -16.56 -6.87
N SER A 116 8.35 -16.51 -7.18
CA SER A 116 9.37 -16.75 -6.15
C SER A 116 9.21 -15.69 -5.06
N VAL A 117 8.65 -16.10 -3.92
CA VAL A 117 8.48 -15.29 -2.70
C VAL A 117 9.80 -14.57 -2.36
N ASP A 118 10.92 -15.27 -2.53
CA ASP A 118 12.26 -14.74 -2.29
C ASP A 118 12.63 -13.58 -3.23
N PHE A 119 12.24 -13.64 -4.50
CA PHE A 119 12.45 -12.54 -5.44
C PHE A 119 11.67 -11.30 -5.01
N LEU A 120 10.39 -11.45 -4.66
CA LEU A 120 9.55 -10.31 -4.23
C LEU A 120 10.07 -9.69 -2.93
N ILE A 121 10.43 -10.52 -1.95
CA ILE A 121 11.04 -10.06 -0.69
C ILE A 121 12.34 -9.29 -0.97
N SER A 122 13.18 -9.80 -1.87
CA SER A 122 14.45 -9.16 -2.23
C SER A 122 14.22 -7.78 -2.87
N GLN A 123 13.26 -7.65 -3.79
CA GLN A 123 12.92 -6.36 -4.41
C GLN A 123 12.42 -5.34 -3.38
N ILE A 124 11.58 -5.77 -2.43
CA ILE A 124 11.06 -4.90 -1.37
C ILE A 124 12.19 -4.41 -0.46
N ARG A 125 13.16 -5.27 -0.15
CA ARG A 125 14.33 -4.90 0.65
C ARG A 125 15.18 -3.86 -0.05
N VAL A 126 15.46 -4.02 -1.34
CA VAL A 126 16.16 -3.00 -2.14
C VAL A 126 15.43 -1.65 -2.09
N LEU A 127 14.11 -1.65 -2.26
CA LEU A 127 13.31 -0.42 -2.17
C LEU A 127 13.37 0.22 -0.77
N ARG A 128 13.42 -0.59 0.29
CA ARG A 128 13.52 -0.09 1.68
C ARG A 128 14.92 0.43 2.00
N GLU A 129 15.96 -0.25 1.52
CA GLU A 129 17.35 0.17 1.71
C GLU A 129 17.67 1.47 0.98
N GLY A 130 17.04 1.72 -0.18
CA GLY A 130 17.12 3.00 -0.87
C GLY A 130 16.53 4.20 -0.11
N LEU A 131 15.92 3.98 1.06
CA LEU A 131 15.38 5.00 1.95
C LEU A 131 16.23 5.21 3.23
N LEU A 132 17.34 4.49 3.40
CA LEU A 132 18.28 4.67 4.52
C LEU A 132 19.26 5.82 4.26
#